data_AF-A0A842SED7-F1
#
_entry.id   AF-A0A842SED7-F1
#
_cell.length_a   1.000
_cell.length_b   1.000
_cell.length_c   1.000
_cell.angle_alpha   90.00
_cell.angle_beta   90.00
_cell.angle_gamma   90.00
#
_symmetry.space_group_name_H-M   'P 1'
#
loop_
_entity.id
_entity.type
_entity.pdbx_description
1 polymer ?
#
loop_
_entity_poly.entity_id
_entity_poly.type
_entity_poly.pdbx_seq_one_letter_code
_entity_poly.pdbx_strand_id
1 'polypeptide(L)'
;MIKFKKIFIFPCPMELTEITENDIQRIADSYRIFGRGKRYFNSSRISSIEYFQNRVQAVVQGTTNYNVEIVILEDGFDYFCDCPYSGPGCKHVVCVLLHILNNPENIKSEKIQSVPENQDKFNINLNYLKNNISYEDLLEAINIFKSGNIQIQSAASNEMKLKVDDKFDVSLIKHRFNHNNPIKSACTCSTNYFYSPSFSYRQCRHTLASMLAVYSQENKDFIIDEFEQEIKKSLQHKKFNEFTKIMEQNYKTDQKQKKYYFLFEINKENDSFSIALKNQDY
;
A
#
# COMPACT_ATOMS: atom_id res chain seq x y z
N MET A 1 -4.90 -5.74 -30.24
CA MET A 1 -3.82 -4.86 -30.73
C MET A 1 -4.22 -3.41 -30.47
N ILE A 2 -3.62 -2.75 -29.47
CA ILE A 2 -3.93 -1.36 -29.13
C ILE A 2 -2.74 -0.49 -29.59
N LYS A 3 -3.01 0.46 -30.50
CA LYS A 3 -2.02 1.40 -31.03
C LYS A 3 -1.93 2.62 -30.11
N PHE A 4 -0.72 3.01 -29.70
CA PHE A 4 -0.48 4.26 -28.96
C PHE A 4 0.27 5.27 -29.84
N LYS A 5 -0.25 6.51 -29.88
CA LYS A 5 0.46 7.69 -30.39
C LYS A 5 1.43 8.19 -29.31
N LYS A 6 2.70 8.38 -29.69
CA LYS A 6 3.73 9.07 -28.87
C LYS A 6 3.47 10.58 -28.82
N ILE A 7 4.12 11.19 -27.82
CA ILE A 7 4.49 12.61 -27.63
C ILE A 7 3.59 13.34 -26.63
N PHE A 8 4.16 13.77 -25.48
CA PHE A 8 4.57 15.16 -25.25
C PHE A 8 5.74 15.23 -24.27
N ILE A 9 6.78 15.95 -24.70
CA ILE A 9 7.89 16.46 -23.87
C ILE A 9 7.33 17.70 -23.17
N PHE A 10 7.48 17.82 -21.86
CA PHE A 10 7.25 19.09 -21.15
C PHE A 10 8.45 19.49 -20.28
N PRO A 11 8.71 20.80 -20.16
CA PRO A 11 10.00 21.37 -19.78
C PRO A 11 10.21 21.50 -18.27
N CYS A 12 11.49 21.59 -17.89
CA CYS A 12 12.05 22.06 -16.61
C CYS A 12 11.67 23.54 -16.32
N PRO A 13 11.95 24.13 -15.14
CA PRO A 13 11.59 23.80 -13.74
C PRO A 13 10.69 24.90 -13.12
N MET A 14 9.97 24.58 -12.05
CA MET A 14 9.32 25.59 -11.20
C MET A 14 10.29 26.02 -10.08
N GLU A 15 10.41 27.33 -9.85
CA GLU A 15 11.16 27.85 -8.70
C GLU A 15 10.39 27.55 -7.40
N LEU A 16 11.09 27.05 -6.38
CA LEU A 16 10.61 26.76 -5.03
C LEU A 16 10.06 27.96 -4.22
N THR A 17 9.76 29.07 -4.88
CA THR A 17 9.58 30.39 -4.27
C THR A 17 8.20 30.63 -3.64
N GLU A 18 7.26 29.69 -3.71
CA GLU A 18 5.86 29.93 -3.27
C GLU A 18 5.37 29.07 -2.09
N ILE A 19 6.18 28.17 -1.53
CA ILE A 19 5.74 27.41 -0.35
C ILE A 19 5.76 28.34 0.88
N THR A 20 4.65 28.38 1.61
CA THR A 20 4.51 29.14 2.84
C THR A 20 4.45 28.23 4.06
N GLU A 21 4.66 28.82 5.24
CA GLU A 21 4.45 28.12 6.50
C GLU A 21 3.01 27.61 6.66
N ASN A 22 2.02 28.32 6.10
CA ASN A 22 0.62 27.90 6.12
C ASN A 22 0.40 26.59 5.34
N ASP A 23 1.16 26.35 4.27
CA ASP A 23 1.11 25.09 3.52
C ASP A 23 1.60 23.92 4.38
N ILE A 24 2.70 24.13 5.11
CA ILE A 24 3.24 23.15 6.05
C ILE A 24 2.28 22.91 7.22
N GLN A 25 1.59 23.95 7.68
CA GLN A 25 0.56 23.83 8.72
C GLN A 25 -0.64 23.00 8.24
N ARG A 26 -1.04 23.11 6.97
CA ARG A 26 -2.10 22.27 6.37
C ARG A 26 -1.71 20.81 6.25
N ILE A 27 -0.42 20.54 6.05
CA ILE A 27 0.16 19.18 6.03
C ILE A 27 0.13 18.55 7.44
N ALA A 28 0.33 19.35 8.48
CA ALA A 28 0.32 18.86 9.84
C ALA A 28 -1.07 18.38 10.26
N ASP A 29 -1.16 17.16 10.78
CA ASP A 29 -2.42 16.52 11.20
C ASP A 29 -3.21 17.34 12.26
N SER A 30 -2.54 18.22 13.00
CA SER A 30 -3.21 19.22 13.85
C SER A 30 -2.26 20.38 14.20
N TYR A 31 -2.82 21.48 14.71
CA TYR A 31 -2.03 22.58 15.27
C TYR A 31 -1.04 22.12 16.36
N ARG A 32 -1.43 21.11 17.15
CA ARG A 32 -0.56 20.51 18.17
C ARG A 32 0.64 19.78 17.54
N ILE A 33 0.42 19.06 16.43
CA ILE A 33 1.49 18.36 15.70
C ILE A 33 2.41 19.37 15.00
N PHE A 34 1.84 20.40 14.38
CA PHE A 34 2.60 21.50 13.80
C PHE A 34 3.53 22.16 14.83
N GLY A 35 2.99 22.52 16.00
CA GLY A 35 3.77 23.07 17.10
C GLY A 35 4.86 22.13 17.63
N ARG A 36 4.67 20.80 17.55
CA ARG A 36 5.73 19.83 17.84
C ARG A 36 6.81 19.82 16.76
N GLY A 37 6.42 19.90 15.48
CA GLY A 37 7.35 19.97 14.36
C GLY A 37 8.25 21.20 14.42
N LYS A 38 7.67 22.37 14.71
CA LYS A 38 8.44 23.60 15.00
C LYS A 38 9.47 23.42 16.11
N ARG A 39 9.09 22.77 17.22
CA ARG A 39 10.04 22.51 18.31
C ARG A 39 11.20 21.61 17.87
N TYR A 40 10.94 20.61 17.04
CA TYR A 40 11.98 19.71 16.52
C TYR A 40 12.94 20.45 15.59
N PHE A 41 12.39 21.30 14.72
CA PHE A 41 13.18 22.17 13.85
C PHE A 41 14.06 23.12 14.66
N ASN A 42 13.47 23.86 15.61
CA ASN A 42 14.22 24.80 16.47
C ASN A 42 15.25 24.13 17.38
N SER A 43 15.09 22.84 17.68
CA SER A 43 16.03 22.06 18.48
C SER A 43 17.08 21.34 17.63
N SER A 44 17.19 21.66 16.33
CA SER A 44 18.12 21.05 15.38
C SER A 44 18.10 19.52 15.40
N ARG A 45 16.90 18.93 15.42
CA ARG A 45 16.73 17.46 15.51
C ARG A 45 17.00 16.70 14.21
N ILE A 46 17.32 17.39 13.13
CA ILE A 46 17.71 16.77 11.86
C ILE A 46 19.19 16.39 11.97
N SER A 47 19.49 15.10 12.08
CA SER A 47 20.87 14.61 12.24
C SER A 47 21.60 14.42 10.92
N SER A 48 20.87 14.21 9.83
CA SER A 48 21.40 14.23 8.47
C SER A 48 20.31 14.71 7.52
N ILE A 49 20.73 15.40 6.47
CA ILE A 49 19.85 15.81 5.38
C ILE A 49 20.67 15.82 4.09
N GLU A 50 20.12 15.16 3.08
CA GLU A 50 20.69 15.04 1.75
C GLU A 50 19.62 15.50 0.76
N TYR A 51 20.03 16.40 -0.13
CA TYR A 51 19.19 16.87 -1.21
C TYR A 51 19.54 16.03 -2.44
N PHE A 52 18.54 15.74 -3.27
CA PHE A 52 18.69 14.99 -4.51
C PHE A 52 17.68 15.55 -5.52
N GLN A 53 18.06 16.57 -6.27
CA GLN A 53 17.16 17.27 -7.22
C GLN A 53 15.90 17.81 -6.53
N ASN A 54 14.73 17.23 -6.80
CA ASN A 54 13.47 17.57 -6.16
C ASN A 54 13.15 16.71 -4.94
N ARG A 55 14.06 15.83 -4.52
CA ARG A 55 13.92 14.95 -3.34
C ARG A 55 14.81 15.45 -2.20
N VAL A 56 14.34 15.29 -0.98
CA VAL A 56 15.08 15.54 0.26
C VAL A 56 14.95 14.30 1.13
N GLN A 57 16.08 13.71 1.51
CA GLN A 57 16.15 12.61 2.47
C GLN A 57 16.75 13.15 3.76
N ALA A 58 16.13 12.86 4.89
CA ALA A 58 16.58 13.35 6.17
C ALA A 58 16.41 12.30 7.25
N VAL A 59 17.28 12.34 8.25
CA VAL A 59 17.12 11.58 9.50
C VAL A 59 16.77 12.55 10.60
N VAL A 60 15.63 12.32 11.25
CA VAL A 60 15.14 13.16 12.35
C VAL A 60 15.19 12.38 13.66
N GLN A 61 15.88 12.93 14.65
CA GLN A 61 15.99 12.37 15.98
C GLN A 61 14.70 12.55 16.78
N GLY A 62 14.14 11.44 17.27
CA GLY A 62 13.00 11.39 18.18
C GLY A 62 13.27 10.45 19.35
N THR A 63 12.33 9.55 19.64
CA THR A 63 12.55 8.40 20.53
C THR A 63 13.58 7.43 19.95
N THR A 64 13.60 7.34 18.62
CA THR A 64 14.64 6.71 17.80
C THR A 64 14.94 7.66 16.63
N ASN A 65 15.87 7.29 15.76
CA ASN A 65 16.03 7.97 14.48
C ASN A 65 14.89 7.56 13.54
N TYR A 66 14.35 8.53 12.82
CA TYR A 66 13.30 8.33 11.84
C TYR A 66 13.75 8.85 10.48
N ASN A 67 13.60 8.05 9.45
CA ASN A 67 13.86 8.44 8.08
C ASN A 67 12.66 9.24 7.55
N VAL A 68 12.94 10.38 6.95
CA VAL A 68 11.98 11.28 6.33
C VAL A 68 12.39 11.50 4.89
N GLU A 69 11.46 11.34 3.97
CA GLU A 69 11.65 11.67 2.56
C GLU A 69 10.60 12.70 2.14
N ILE A 70 11.00 13.73 1.39
CA ILE A 70 10.12 14.77 0.85
C ILE A 70 10.43 14.95 -0.64
N VAL A 71 9.42 15.03 -1.50
CA VAL A 71 9.57 15.36 -2.92
C VAL A 71 8.78 16.61 -3.14
N ILE A 72 9.46 17.56 -3.76
CA ILE A 72 8.94 18.84 -4.16
C ILE A 72 8.30 18.62 -5.53
N LEU A 73 6.99 18.90 -5.61
CA LEU A 73 6.16 18.78 -6.80
C LEU A 73 5.77 20.16 -7.31
N GLU A 74 5.20 20.21 -8.52
CA GLU A 74 4.65 21.44 -9.09
C GLU A 74 3.46 22.00 -8.28
N ASP A 75 2.74 21.15 -7.57
CA ASP A 75 1.52 21.49 -6.83
C ASP A 75 1.61 21.26 -5.31
N GLY A 76 2.82 21.02 -4.77
CA GLY A 76 3.04 20.85 -3.33
C GLY A 76 4.15 19.88 -2.97
N PHE A 77 3.89 19.03 -1.96
CA PHE A 77 4.85 18.03 -1.48
C PHE A 77 4.22 16.65 -1.36
N ASP A 78 4.94 15.62 -1.82
CA ASP A 78 4.75 14.25 -1.32
C ASP A 78 5.79 14.00 -0.23
N TYR A 79 5.47 13.18 0.75
CA TYR A 79 6.37 12.93 1.86
C TYR A 79 6.10 11.59 2.56
N PHE A 80 7.14 11.06 3.17
CA PHE A 80 7.11 9.84 3.96
C PHE A 80 7.90 10.03 5.25
N CYS A 81 7.43 9.38 6.32
CA CYS A 81 8.21 9.21 7.53
C CYS A 81 7.91 7.82 8.10
N ASP A 82 8.95 7.08 8.47
CA ASP A 82 8.86 5.73 9.06
C ASP A 82 8.44 5.74 10.55
N CYS A 83 8.01 6.89 11.07
CA CYS A 83 7.59 6.99 12.47
C CYS A 83 6.22 6.33 12.71
N PRO A 84 5.97 5.81 13.92
CA PRO A 84 4.73 5.07 14.24
C PRO A 84 3.48 5.97 14.32
N TYR A 85 3.56 7.22 13.87
CA TYR A 85 2.43 8.14 13.87
C TYR A 85 1.50 7.81 12.70
N SER A 86 0.22 7.58 12.99
CA SER A 86 -0.77 7.17 11.99
C SER A 86 -1.41 8.31 11.19
N GLY A 87 -1.17 9.57 11.57
CA GLY A 87 -1.76 10.73 10.92
C GLY A 87 -1.03 11.16 9.64
N PRO A 88 -1.71 11.92 8.76
CA PRO A 88 -1.25 12.28 7.42
C PRO A 88 0.04 13.09 7.40
N GLY A 89 0.41 13.83 8.44
CA GLY A 89 1.66 14.60 8.50
C GLY A 89 2.18 14.69 9.92
N CYS A 90 3.29 13.98 10.18
CA CYS A 90 3.87 13.89 11.51
C CYS A 90 4.80 15.09 11.81
N LYS A 91 5.19 15.25 13.08
CA LYS A 91 6.12 16.30 13.50
C LYS A 91 7.50 16.23 12.81
N HIS A 92 7.95 15.05 12.37
CA HIS A 92 9.24 14.90 11.68
C HIS A 92 9.16 15.44 10.24
N VAL A 93 8.07 15.14 9.52
CA VAL A 93 7.79 15.72 8.20
C VAL A 93 7.75 17.25 8.30
N VAL A 94 6.99 17.78 9.26
CA VAL A 94 6.91 19.23 9.50
C VAL A 94 8.29 19.82 9.79
N CYS A 95 9.12 19.14 10.60
CA CYS A 95 10.47 19.58 10.91
C CYS A 95 11.34 19.71 9.65
N VAL A 96 11.30 18.74 8.74
CA VAL A 96 12.11 18.77 7.51
C VAL A 96 11.54 19.78 6.50
N LEU A 97 10.22 19.89 6.35
CA LEU A 97 9.59 20.92 5.51
C LEU A 97 9.93 22.34 5.98
N LEU A 98 9.95 22.59 7.29
CA LEU A 98 10.38 23.87 7.84
C LEU A 98 11.87 24.12 7.56
N HIS A 99 12.71 23.08 7.64
CA HIS A 99 14.12 23.20 7.29
C HIS A 99 14.31 23.57 5.82
N ILE A 100 13.59 22.90 4.91
CA ILE A 100 13.58 23.23 3.47
C ILE A 100 13.16 24.69 3.24
N LEU A 101 12.06 25.11 3.86
CA LEU A 101 11.52 26.46 3.73
C LEU A 101 12.51 27.55 4.20
N ASN A 102 13.31 27.25 5.23
CA ASN A 102 14.30 28.19 5.77
C ASN A 102 15.67 28.11 5.07
N ASN A 103 15.91 27.12 4.19
CA ASN A 103 17.19 26.94 3.49
C ASN A 103 16.96 26.60 2.00
N PRO A 104 16.23 27.44 1.23
CA PRO A 104 15.82 27.16 -0.15
C PRO A 104 16.99 27.02 -1.14
N GLU A 105 18.16 27.58 -0.82
CA GLU A 105 19.38 27.50 -1.63
C GLU A 105 19.93 26.08 -1.79
N ASN A 106 19.70 25.20 -0.81
CA ASN A 106 20.21 23.83 -0.82
C ASN A 106 19.52 22.93 -1.86
N ILE A 107 18.38 23.36 -2.40
CA ILE A 107 17.68 22.64 -3.46
C ILE A 107 18.19 23.06 -4.85
N LYS A 108 18.75 24.26 -4.98
CA LYS A 108 19.20 24.82 -6.26
C LYS A 108 20.60 24.36 -6.68
N SER A 109 21.34 23.65 -5.81
CA SER A 109 22.79 23.43 -5.96
C SER A 109 23.21 22.07 -6.56
N GLU A 110 22.29 21.13 -6.82
CA GLU A 110 22.67 19.80 -7.33
C GLU A 110 22.42 19.56 -8.83
N LYS A 111 23.45 19.05 -9.50
CA LYS A 111 23.48 18.73 -10.94
C LYS A 111 22.59 17.54 -11.27
N ILE A 112 21.76 17.75 -12.28
CA ILE A 112 20.89 16.77 -12.94
C ILE A 112 21.71 15.56 -13.40
N GLN A 113 21.47 14.41 -12.80
CA GLN A 113 21.70 13.10 -13.41
C GLN A 113 20.32 12.45 -13.60
N SER A 114 20.00 12.11 -14.84
CA SER A 114 18.74 11.51 -15.26
C SER A 114 18.37 10.30 -14.40
N VAL A 115 17.22 10.35 -13.75
CA VAL A 115 16.61 9.17 -13.12
C VAL A 115 16.23 8.17 -14.23
N PRO A 116 16.51 6.85 -14.10
CA PRO A 116 16.26 5.87 -15.15
C PRO A 116 14.76 5.76 -15.49
N GLU A 117 14.47 5.46 -16.76
CA GLU A 117 13.17 5.42 -17.47
C GLU A 117 12.05 4.52 -16.89
N ASN A 118 12.13 4.02 -15.65
CA ASN A 118 11.14 3.11 -15.06
C ASN A 118 10.15 3.81 -14.10
N GLN A 119 9.85 5.08 -14.33
CA GLN A 119 8.96 5.89 -13.47
C GLN A 119 7.46 5.65 -13.70
N ASP A 120 7.06 5.00 -14.80
CA ASP A 120 5.65 4.85 -15.21
C ASP A 120 4.90 3.67 -14.56
N LYS A 121 5.61 2.73 -13.92
CA LYS A 121 4.97 1.57 -13.28
C LYS A 121 4.46 1.89 -11.88
N PHE A 122 3.29 1.40 -11.52
CA PHE A 122 2.70 1.47 -10.18
C PHE A 122 3.42 0.57 -9.19
N ASN A 123 4.16 -0.44 -9.64
CA ASN A 123 5.03 -1.30 -8.81
C ASN A 123 4.25 -1.92 -7.62
N ILE A 124 3.10 -2.52 -7.92
CA ILE A 124 2.27 -3.20 -6.92
C ILE A 124 3.06 -4.36 -6.28
N ASN A 125 3.12 -4.38 -4.94
CA ASN A 125 3.84 -5.41 -4.20
C ASN A 125 2.87 -6.54 -3.76
N LEU A 126 2.89 -7.66 -4.47
CA LEU A 126 2.02 -8.81 -4.15
C LEU A 126 2.31 -9.43 -2.78
N ASN A 127 3.57 -9.46 -2.35
CA ASN A 127 3.94 -9.96 -1.02
C ASN A 127 3.32 -9.10 0.08
N TYR A 128 3.26 -7.79 -0.15
CA TYR A 128 2.59 -6.88 0.77
C TYR A 128 1.10 -7.17 0.87
N LEU A 129 0.41 -7.39 -0.27
CA LEU A 129 -1.00 -7.78 -0.27
C LEU A 129 -1.21 -9.09 0.49
N LYS A 130 -0.39 -10.11 0.21
CA LYS A 130 -0.44 -11.42 0.87
C LYS A 130 -0.27 -11.34 2.39
N ASN A 131 0.62 -10.48 2.87
CA ASN A 131 0.95 -10.40 4.30
C ASN A 131 0.00 -9.51 5.10
N ASN A 132 -0.76 -8.62 4.46
CA ASN A 132 -1.55 -7.59 5.15
C ASN A 132 -3.06 -7.65 4.87
N ILE A 133 -3.51 -8.54 3.98
CA ILE A 133 -4.91 -8.77 3.63
C ILE A 133 -5.28 -10.22 3.97
N SER A 134 -6.54 -10.47 4.35
CA SER A 134 -7.02 -11.83 4.59
C SER A 134 -6.93 -12.66 3.30
N TYR A 135 -6.66 -13.96 3.42
CA TYR A 135 -6.61 -14.83 2.24
C TYR A 135 -7.99 -14.92 1.58
N GLU A 136 -9.06 -14.86 2.36
CA GLU A 136 -10.45 -14.83 1.89
C GLU A 136 -10.71 -13.60 1.00
N ASP A 137 -10.33 -12.41 1.45
CA ASP A 137 -10.53 -11.19 0.66
C ASP A 137 -9.66 -11.15 -0.59
N LEU A 138 -8.45 -11.73 -0.55
CA LEU A 138 -7.61 -11.90 -1.73
C LEU A 138 -8.25 -12.85 -2.75
N LEU A 139 -8.83 -13.98 -2.30
CA LEU A 139 -9.52 -14.91 -3.20
C LEU A 139 -10.77 -14.29 -3.82
N GLU A 140 -11.54 -13.51 -3.07
CA GLU A 140 -12.66 -12.75 -3.62
C GLU A 140 -12.20 -11.69 -4.63
N ALA A 141 -11.10 -10.97 -4.34
CA ALA A 141 -10.52 -10.02 -5.28
C ALA A 141 -10.01 -10.70 -6.57
N ILE A 142 -9.41 -11.89 -6.47
CA ILE A 142 -9.01 -12.70 -7.63
C ILE A 142 -10.24 -13.10 -8.46
N ASN A 143 -11.36 -13.47 -7.81
CA ASN A 143 -12.59 -13.80 -8.53
C ASN A 143 -13.13 -12.58 -9.31
N ILE A 144 -13.15 -11.39 -8.69
CA ILE A 144 -13.51 -10.14 -9.39
C ILE A 144 -12.55 -9.87 -10.55
N PHE A 145 -11.24 -10.05 -10.35
CA PHE A 145 -10.26 -9.85 -11.41
C PHE A 145 -10.47 -10.80 -12.60
N LYS A 146 -10.85 -12.06 -12.35
CA LYS A 146 -11.07 -13.07 -13.39
C LYS A 146 -12.41 -12.96 -14.12
N SER A 147 -13.47 -12.66 -13.39
CA SER A 147 -14.85 -12.71 -13.90
C SER A 147 -15.45 -11.33 -14.17
N GLY A 148 -14.92 -10.29 -13.53
CA GLY A 148 -15.38 -8.92 -13.66
C GLY A 148 -14.79 -8.19 -14.86
N ASN A 149 -15.46 -7.12 -15.25
CA ASN A 149 -15.00 -6.20 -16.29
C ASN A 149 -14.23 -5.05 -15.64
N ILE A 150 -12.89 -5.10 -15.72
CA ILE A 150 -12.01 -4.05 -15.19
C ILE A 150 -11.44 -3.22 -16.35
N GLN A 151 -11.79 -1.94 -16.39
CA GLN A 151 -11.38 -1.02 -17.45
C GLN A 151 -10.55 0.13 -16.89
N ILE A 152 -9.35 0.34 -17.43
CA ILE A 152 -8.53 1.52 -17.08
C ILE A 152 -9.05 2.71 -17.89
N GLN A 153 -9.61 3.70 -17.19
CA GLN A 153 -10.13 4.93 -17.79
C GLN A 153 -9.04 5.97 -18.03
N SER A 154 -8.08 6.08 -17.10
CA SER A 154 -6.93 6.97 -17.23
C SER A 154 -5.71 6.41 -16.50
N ALA A 155 -4.53 6.59 -17.08
CA ALA A 155 -3.26 6.20 -16.48
C ALA A 155 -2.31 7.39 -16.49
N ALA A 156 -2.29 8.13 -15.38
CA ALA A 156 -1.28 9.14 -15.10
C ALA A 156 -0.13 8.52 -14.30
N SER A 157 1.02 9.20 -14.25
CA SER A 157 2.22 8.70 -13.55
C SER A 157 2.03 8.50 -12.04
N ASN A 158 1.03 9.14 -11.44
CA ASN A 158 0.72 9.10 -10.01
C ASN A 158 -0.70 8.59 -9.69
N GLU A 159 -1.61 8.54 -10.66
CA GLU A 159 -2.99 8.08 -10.47
C GLU A 159 -3.45 7.19 -11.65
N MET A 160 -4.04 6.04 -11.32
CA MET A 160 -4.79 5.23 -12.25
C MET A 160 -6.25 5.25 -11.84
N LYS A 161 -7.13 5.58 -12.80
CA LYS A 161 -8.57 5.49 -12.63
C LYS A 161 -9.07 4.28 -13.39
N LEU A 162 -9.83 3.44 -12.70
CA LEU A 162 -10.38 2.22 -13.23
C LEU A 162 -11.88 2.17 -12.97
N LYS A 163 -12.59 1.43 -13.81
CA LYS A 163 -13.99 1.09 -13.63
C LYS A 163 -14.13 -0.42 -13.51
N VAL A 164 -14.81 -0.87 -12.47
CA VAL A 164 -15.10 -2.29 -12.22
C VAL A 164 -16.59 -2.55 -12.43
N ASP A 165 -16.91 -3.51 -13.30
CA ASP A 165 -18.26 -3.95 -13.65
C ASP A 165 -19.21 -2.82 -14.06
N ASP A 166 -18.67 -1.80 -14.71
CA ASP A 166 -19.37 -0.57 -15.12
C ASP A 166 -20.09 0.18 -13.99
N LYS A 167 -19.81 -0.18 -12.74
CA LYS A 167 -20.54 0.24 -11.55
C LYS A 167 -19.67 0.96 -10.53
N PHE A 168 -18.44 0.50 -10.32
CA PHE A 168 -17.57 1.02 -9.28
C PHE A 168 -16.39 1.76 -9.90
N ASP A 169 -16.23 3.03 -9.55
CA ASP A 169 -15.07 3.82 -9.92
C ASP A 169 -14.00 3.62 -8.85
N VAL A 170 -12.80 3.28 -9.30
CA VAL A 170 -11.63 2.99 -8.46
C VAL A 170 -10.51 3.94 -8.84
N SER A 171 -9.94 4.63 -7.86
CA SER A 171 -8.68 5.38 -8.02
C SER A 171 -7.57 4.64 -7.27
N LEU A 172 -6.47 4.38 -7.97
CA LEU A 172 -5.21 3.90 -7.41
C LEU A 172 -4.21 5.05 -7.48
N ILE A 173 -3.60 5.41 -6.35
CA ILE A 173 -2.67 6.53 -6.24
C ILE A 173 -1.32 6.00 -5.78
N LYS A 174 -0.31 6.21 -6.63
CA LYS A 174 1.08 5.84 -6.40
C LYS A 174 1.73 6.86 -5.47
N HIS A 175 2.26 6.40 -4.34
CA HIS A 175 3.19 7.19 -3.54
C HIS A 175 4.60 7.04 -4.09
N ARG A 176 5.28 8.15 -4.37
CA ARG A 176 6.60 8.12 -5.04
C ARG A 176 7.75 7.75 -4.08
N PHE A 177 7.43 7.43 -2.82
CA PHE A 177 8.39 7.30 -1.72
C PHE A 177 8.43 6.00 -0.97
N ASN A 178 7.77 4.97 -1.46
CA ASN A 178 7.84 3.73 -0.71
C ASN A 178 7.92 2.51 -1.61
N HIS A 179 9.10 1.90 -1.58
CA HIS A 179 9.29 0.56 -2.13
C HIS A 179 8.45 -0.49 -1.38
N ASN A 180 7.96 -0.18 -0.17
CA ASN A 180 7.28 -1.12 0.73
C ASN A 180 5.87 -0.72 1.21
N ASN A 181 5.35 0.48 0.88
CA ASN A 181 4.02 0.94 1.35
C ASN A 181 2.99 0.87 0.22
N PRO A 182 1.72 0.56 0.53
CA PRO A 182 0.73 0.22 -0.45
C PRO A 182 0.23 1.42 -1.22
N ILE A 183 -0.11 1.18 -2.48
CA ILE A 183 -0.89 2.09 -3.31
C ILE A 183 -2.14 2.50 -2.53
N LYS A 184 -2.29 3.83 -2.37
CA LYS A 184 -3.53 4.38 -1.83
C LYS A 184 -4.62 4.06 -2.81
N SER A 185 -5.77 3.67 -2.29
CA SER A 185 -6.90 3.36 -3.14
C SER A 185 -8.18 3.95 -2.60
N ALA A 186 -9.06 4.32 -3.52
CA ALA A 186 -10.42 4.75 -3.24
C ALA A 186 -11.36 4.00 -4.19
N CYS A 187 -12.57 3.71 -3.71
CA CYS A 187 -13.60 3.05 -4.50
C CYS A 187 -14.97 3.60 -4.11
N THR A 188 -15.87 3.76 -5.09
CA THR A 188 -17.26 4.24 -4.87
C THR A 188 -18.19 3.20 -4.25
N CYS A 189 -17.70 2.00 -3.92
CA CYS A 189 -18.51 0.97 -3.29
C CYS A 189 -18.92 1.35 -1.86
N SER A 190 -20.19 1.11 -1.51
CA SER A 190 -20.79 1.42 -0.21
C SER A 190 -20.60 0.31 0.85
N THR A 191 -19.88 -0.78 0.54
CA THR A 191 -19.77 -1.98 1.40
C THR A 191 -18.33 -2.40 1.73
N ASN A 192 -18.16 -2.83 2.99
CA ASN A 192 -17.05 -3.58 3.60
C ASN A 192 -15.63 -3.14 3.26
N TYR A 193 -15.26 -2.03 3.88
CA TYR A 193 -13.87 -1.64 4.06
C TYR A 193 -13.22 -2.50 5.14
N PHE A 194 -12.13 -3.18 4.81
CA PHE A 194 -11.31 -3.84 5.82
C PHE A 194 -10.24 -2.87 6.30
N TYR A 195 -10.18 -2.66 7.62
CA TYR A 195 -9.14 -1.86 8.24
C TYR A 195 -7.91 -2.74 8.44
N SER A 196 -6.89 -2.56 7.61
CA SER A 196 -5.57 -3.15 7.87
C SER A 196 -4.74 -2.14 8.65
N PRO A 197 -4.21 -2.47 9.84
CA PRO A 197 -3.39 -1.55 10.64
C PRO A 197 -2.18 -0.97 9.89
N SER A 198 -1.73 -1.68 8.85
CA SER A 198 -0.60 -1.32 8.00
C SER A 198 -0.96 -0.34 6.87
N PHE A 199 -2.25 -0.18 6.55
CA PHE A 199 -2.73 0.75 5.53
C PHE A 199 -3.42 1.93 6.22
N SER A 200 -2.95 3.15 5.98
CA SER A 200 -3.67 4.36 6.45
C SER A 200 -4.98 4.63 5.65
N TYR A 201 -5.47 3.67 4.84
CA TYR A 201 -6.57 3.83 3.88
C TYR A 201 -7.43 2.56 3.81
N ARG A 202 -8.71 2.75 3.51
CA ARG A 202 -9.71 1.68 3.41
C ARG A 202 -9.55 0.91 2.09
N GLN A 203 -9.21 -0.38 2.14
CA GLN A 203 -9.18 -1.28 0.97
C GLN A 203 -10.51 -2.04 0.85
N CYS A 204 -10.95 -2.30 -0.39
CA CYS A 204 -12.06 -3.21 -0.69
C CYS A 204 -11.64 -4.21 -1.77
N ARG A 205 -12.48 -5.21 -2.04
CA ARG A 205 -12.15 -6.24 -3.04
C ARG A 205 -12.04 -5.66 -4.46
N HIS A 206 -12.74 -4.56 -4.76
CA HIS A 206 -12.60 -3.86 -6.05
C HIS A 206 -11.25 -3.13 -6.18
N THR A 207 -10.73 -2.53 -5.10
CA THR A 207 -9.40 -1.89 -5.13
C THR A 207 -8.31 -2.93 -5.28
N LEU A 208 -8.43 -4.07 -4.59
CA LEU A 208 -7.50 -5.20 -4.72
C LEU A 208 -7.55 -5.83 -6.12
N ALA A 209 -8.74 -6.04 -6.68
CA ALA A 209 -8.89 -6.56 -8.05
C ALA A 209 -8.28 -5.59 -9.08
N SER A 210 -8.48 -4.28 -8.88
CA SER A 210 -7.87 -3.24 -9.71
C SER A 210 -6.33 -3.24 -9.59
N MET A 211 -5.79 -3.47 -8.40
CA MET A 211 -4.35 -3.66 -8.22
C MET A 211 -3.84 -4.89 -8.98
N LEU A 212 -4.53 -6.03 -8.90
CA LEU A 212 -4.16 -7.23 -9.68
C LEU A 212 -4.18 -6.95 -11.19
N ALA A 213 -5.15 -6.16 -11.67
CA ALA A 213 -5.21 -5.75 -13.07
C ALA A 213 -4.01 -4.92 -13.51
N VAL A 214 -3.66 -3.90 -12.74
CA VAL A 214 -2.48 -3.06 -13.01
C VAL A 214 -1.20 -3.88 -12.93
N TYR A 215 -1.06 -4.75 -11.92
CA TYR A 215 0.12 -5.60 -11.76
C TYR A 215 0.29 -6.56 -12.94
N SER A 216 -0.80 -7.21 -13.38
CA SER A 216 -0.80 -8.12 -14.54
C SER A 216 -0.43 -7.40 -15.83
N GLN A 217 -0.88 -6.15 -16.02
CA GLN A 217 -0.47 -5.34 -17.17
C GLN A 217 1.03 -5.02 -17.16
N GLU A 218 1.58 -4.73 -15.99
CA GLU A 218 3.00 -4.36 -15.81
C GLU A 218 3.96 -5.55 -15.85
N ASN A 219 3.46 -6.76 -15.59
CA ASN A 219 4.22 -7.99 -15.47
C ASN A 219 3.58 -9.08 -16.34
N LYS A 220 3.96 -9.14 -17.61
CA LYS A 220 3.37 -10.06 -18.60
C LYS A 220 3.53 -11.55 -18.25
N ASP A 221 4.54 -11.88 -17.48
CA ASP A 221 4.82 -13.25 -17.03
C ASP A 221 4.02 -13.64 -15.77
N PHE A 222 3.25 -12.71 -15.19
CA PHE A 222 2.42 -12.99 -14.03
C PHE A 222 1.22 -13.85 -14.42
N ILE A 223 1.11 -15.03 -13.79
CA ILE A 223 -0.01 -15.96 -13.99
C ILE A 223 -0.91 -15.94 -12.76
N ILE A 224 -2.13 -15.41 -12.92
CA ILE A 224 -3.09 -15.27 -11.83
C ILE A 224 -3.48 -16.61 -11.18
N ASP A 225 -3.55 -17.68 -11.98
CA ASP A 225 -3.94 -19.01 -11.48
C ASP A 225 -2.90 -19.57 -10.51
N GLU A 226 -1.61 -19.36 -10.78
CA GLU A 226 -0.53 -19.78 -9.89
C GLU A 226 -0.59 -19.02 -8.56
N PHE A 227 -0.80 -17.70 -8.64
CA PHE A 227 -0.98 -16.86 -7.45
C PHE A 227 -2.21 -17.28 -6.63
N GLU A 228 -3.34 -17.58 -7.28
CA GLU A 228 -4.53 -18.09 -6.59
C GLU A 228 -4.26 -19.41 -5.85
N GLN A 229 -3.56 -20.35 -6.49
CA GLN A 229 -3.22 -21.62 -5.86
C GLN A 229 -2.30 -21.43 -4.65
N GLU A 230 -1.35 -20.50 -4.73
CA GLU A 230 -0.51 -20.12 -3.60
C GLU A 230 -1.31 -19.59 -2.40
N ILE A 231 -2.28 -18.70 -2.66
CA ILE A 231 -3.17 -18.17 -1.63
C ILE A 231 -4.06 -19.28 -1.04
N LYS A 232 -4.65 -20.16 -1.88
CA LYS A 232 -5.45 -21.30 -1.43
C LYS A 232 -4.67 -22.23 -0.51
N LYS A 233 -3.43 -22.57 -0.88
CA LYS A 233 -2.53 -23.41 -0.07
C LYS A 233 -2.20 -22.74 1.27
N SER A 234 -1.95 -21.44 1.27
CA SER A 234 -1.66 -20.66 2.48
C SER A 234 -2.86 -20.62 3.43
N LEU A 235 -4.07 -20.46 2.89
CA LEU A 235 -5.30 -20.51 3.65
C LEU A 235 -5.57 -21.90 4.24
N GLN A 236 -5.40 -22.96 3.47
CA GLN A 236 -5.53 -24.34 3.95
C GLN A 236 -4.55 -24.61 5.11
N HIS A 237 -3.29 -24.19 4.96
CA HIS A 237 -2.29 -24.35 6.02
C HIS A 237 -2.65 -23.56 7.29
N LYS A 238 -3.15 -22.32 7.14
CA LYS A 238 -3.64 -21.51 8.27
C LYS A 238 -4.79 -22.21 9.01
N LYS A 239 -5.79 -22.69 8.26
CA LYS A 239 -6.95 -23.42 8.83
C LYS A 239 -6.52 -24.70 9.53
N PHE A 240 -5.60 -25.47 8.94
CA PHE A 240 -5.06 -26.67 9.56
C PHE A 240 -4.37 -26.38 10.89
N ASN A 241 -3.49 -25.38 10.92
CA ASN A 241 -2.77 -25.00 12.15
C ASN A 241 -3.73 -24.50 13.25
N GLU A 242 -4.76 -23.76 12.88
CA GLU A 242 -5.81 -23.32 13.82
C GLU A 242 -6.58 -24.51 14.39
N PHE A 243 -6.98 -25.45 13.53
CA PHE A 243 -7.60 -26.71 13.94
C PHE A 243 -6.71 -27.51 14.89
N THR A 244 -5.41 -27.69 14.59
CA THR A 244 -4.48 -28.40 15.47
C THR A 244 -4.38 -27.73 16.85
N LYS A 245 -4.32 -26.40 16.91
CA LYS A 245 -4.30 -25.66 18.19
C LYS A 245 -5.56 -25.92 19.02
N ILE A 246 -6.74 -25.93 18.39
CA ILE A 246 -8.01 -26.23 19.07
C ILE A 246 -7.96 -27.65 19.66
N MET A 247 -7.46 -28.62 18.90
CA MET A 247 -7.34 -30.01 19.35
C MET A 247 -6.36 -30.16 20.53
N GLU A 248 -5.23 -29.46 20.50
CA GLU A 248 -4.23 -29.48 21.59
C GLU A 248 -4.74 -28.79 22.87
N GLN A 249 -5.45 -27.68 22.75
CA GLN A 249 -6.02 -26.96 23.90
C GLN A 249 -7.07 -27.80 24.63
N ASN A 250 -7.89 -28.55 23.89
CA ASN A 250 -8.91 -29.46 24.44
C ASN A 250 -8.33 -30.71 25.14
N TYR A 251 -7.02 -30.96 25.00
CA TYR A 251 -6.31 -32.07 25.63
C TYR A 251 -5.88 -31.77 27.08
N LYS A 252 -5.71 -30.50 27.46
CA LYS A 252 -5.05 -30.15 28.73
C LYS A 252 -5.91 -30.21 29.99
N THR A 253 -7.22 -30.50 29.91
CA THR A 253 -8.14 -30.33 31.05
C THR A 253 -8.76 -31.60 31.63
N ASP A 254 -8.55 -32.79 31.08
CA ASP A 254 -9.03 -34.03 31.70
C ASP A 254 -8.24 -35.26 31.23
N GLN A 255 -7.76 -36.09 32.16
CA GLN A 255 -7.02 -37.35 31.90
C GLN A 255 -7.90 -38.48 31.30
N LYS A 256 -9.16 -38.20 30.94
CA LYS A 256 -10.05 -39.18 30.30
C LYS A 256 -9.86 -39.14 28.79
N GLN A 257 -9.66 -40.31 28.20
CA GLN A 257 -9.54 -40.52 26.76
C GLN A 257 -10.79 -39.98 26.03
N LYS A 258 -10.71 -38.79 25.44
CA LYS A 258 -11.78 -38.20 24.64
C LYS A 258 -11.77 -38.83 23.24
N LYS A 259 -12.89 -39.41 22.83
CA LYS A 259 -13.10 -39.87 21.45
C LYS A 259 -13.63 -38.70 20.62
N TYR A 260 -12.92 -38.34 19.57
CA TYR A 260 -13.38 -37.36 18.59
C TYR A 260 -13.87 -38.11 17.35
N TYR A 261 -15.05 -37.74 16.85
CA TYR A 261 -15.55 -38.20 15.56
C TYR A 261 -15.38 -37.06 14.56
N PHE A 262 -14.65 -37.34 13.48
CA PHE A 262 -14.51 -36.41 12.37
C PHE A 262 -15.41 -36.88 11.25
N LEU A 263 -16.33 -36.02 10.83
CA LEU A 263 -17.13 -36.26 9.65
C LEU A 263 -16.38 -35.71 8.44
N PHE A 264 -16.02 -36.60 7.52
CA PHE A 264 -15.42 -36.21 6.25
C PHE A 264 -16.42 -36.40 5.13
N GLU A 265 -16.55 -35.39 4.27
CA GLU A 265 -17.17 -35.50 2.97
C GLU A 265 -16.05 -35.78 1.96
N ILE A 266 -16.24 -36.84 1.16
CA ILE A 266 -15.30 -37.20 0.09
C ILE A 266 -16.04 -37.03 -1.22
N ASN A 267 -15.59 -36.09 -2.04
CA ASN A 267 -16.15 -35.84 -3.37
C ASN A 267 -15.14 -36.30 -4.43
N LYS A 268 -15.62 -37.06 -5.42
CA LYS A 268 -14.83 -37.46 -6.59
C LYS A 268 -15.28 -36.65 -7.80
N GLU A 269 -14.39 -35.86 -8.37
CA GLU A 269 -14.60 -35.15 -9.63
C GLU A 269 -13.50 -35.55 -10.62
N ASN A 270 -13.89 -36.18 -11.73
CA ASN A 270 -12.99 -36.79 -12.71
C ASN A 270 -11.98 -37.77 -12.07
N ASP A 271 -10.68 -37.54 -12.28
CA ASP A 271 -9.55 -38.31 -11.72
C ASP A 271 -9.05 -37.75 -10.38
N SER A 272 -9.81 -36.87 -9.73
CA SER A 272 -9.42 -36.25 -8.47
C SER A 272 -10.40 -36.57 -7.33
N PHE A 273 -9.85 -36.70 -6.11
CA PHE A 273 -10.62 -36.79 -4.87
C PHE A 273 -10.38 -35.53 -4.05
N SER A 274 -11.45 -34.95 -3.52
CA SER A 274 -11.38 -33.93 -2.48
C SER A 274 -11.95 -34.49 -1.17
N ILE A 275 -11.28 -34.21 -0.07
CA ILE A 275 -11.71 -34.60 1.28
C ILE A 275 -11.92 -33.30 2.06
N ALA A 276 -13.13 -33.07 2.54
CA ALA A 276 -13.50 -31.90 3.34
C ALA A 276 -13.97 -32.34 4.72
N LEU A 277 -13.51 -31.67 5.78
CA LEU A 277 -14.04 -31.84 7.12
C LEU A 277 -15.38 -31.09 7.21
N LYS A 278 -16.47 -31.78 7.53
CA LYS A 278 -17.78 -31.17 7.78
C LYS A 278 -17.94 -30.86 9.26
N ASN A 279 -18.53 -29.70 9.56
CA ASN A 279 -19.11 -29.48 10.87
C ASN A 279 -20.34 -30.37 11.00
N GLN A 280 -20.51 -31.00 12.16
CA GLN A 280 -21.74 -31.73 12.46
C GLN A 280 -22.77 -30.67 12.85
N ASP A 281 -23.66 -30.29 11.93
CA ASP A 281 -24.78 -29.42 12.24
C ASP A 281 -25.62 -30.13 13.33
N TYR A 282 -25.72 -29.52 14.52
CA TYR A 282 -26.56 -29.97 15.64
C TYR A 282 -27.92 -29.28 15.58
#